data_AF-A0A544QSW5-F1
#
_entry.id   AF-A0A544QSW5-F1
#
_cell.length_a   1.000
_cell.length_b   1.000
_cell.length_c   1.000
_cell.angle_alpha   90.00
_cell.angle_beta   90.00
_cell.angle_gamma   90.00
#
_symmetry.space_group_name_H-M   'P 1'
#
loop_
_entity.id
_entity.type
_entity.pdbx_description
1 polymer ?
#
loop_
_entity_poly.entity_id
_entity_poly.type
_entity_poly.pdbx_seq_one_letter_code
_entity_poly.pdbx_strand_id
1 'polypeptide(L)' 'MEMNKNIIWEGAELCVYINDETNCIDLSDIQFAVIGKILGLEINPNGEVSCFSDETLLRLMKMSGNPLKLTVKKK' A
#
# COMPACT_ATOMS: atom_id res chain seq x y z
N MET A 1 -26.11 -14.43 -10.86
CA MET A 1 -24.93 -15.14 -10.32
C MET A 1 -23.77 -14.17 -10.50
N GLU A 2 -23.44 -13.43 -9.44
CA GLU A 2 -22.28 -12.53 -9.49
C GLU A 2 -21.02 -13.37 -9.62
N MET A 3 -20.26 -13.12 -10.68
CA MET A 3 -18.93 -13.68 -10.87
C MET A 3 -18.05 -13.12 -9.75
N ASN A 4 -17.81 -13.91 -8.70
CA ASN A 4 -16.64 -13.74 -7.86
C ASN A 4 -15.42 -13.98 -8.77
N LYS A 5 -14.97 -12.92 -9.45
CA LYS A 5 -13.66 -12.91 -10.07
C LYS A 5 -12.67 -13.05 -8.92
N ASN A 6 -12.06 -14.22 -8.81
CA ASN A 6 -10.85 -14.35 -8.01
C ASN A 6 -9.83 -13.39 -8.61
N ILE A 7 -9.59 -12.26 -7.93
CA ILE A 7 -8.58 -11.32 -8.34
C ILE A 7 -7.23 -11.97 -8.04
N ILE A 8 -6.50 -12.27 -9.11
CA ILE A 8 -5.14 -12.81 -9.03
C ILE A 8 -4.21 -11.62 -9.18
N TRP A 9 -3.36 -11.40 -8.19
CA TRP A 9 -2.28 -10.43 -8.26
C TRP A 9 -1.17 -11.00 -9.14
N GLU A 10 -0.77 -10.29 -10.18
CA GLU A 10 0.34 -10.70 -11.07
C GLU A 10 1.67 -10.07 -10.64
N GLY A 11 1.62 -9.01 -9.83
CA GLY A 11 2.77 -8.27 -9.32
C GLY A 11 2.38 -6.88 -8.84
N ALA A 12 3.35 -6.13 -8.31
CA ALA A 12 3.17 -4.72 -8.00
C ALA A 12 4.49 -3.98 -8.19
N GLU A 13 4.41 -2.76 -8.71
CA GLU A 13 5.55 -1.86 -8.87
C GLU A 13 5.36 -0.66 -7.94
N LEU A 14 6.47 -0.20 -7.33
CA LEU A 14 6.51 1.08 -6.63
C LEU A 14 7.25 2.10 -7.49
N CYS A 15 6.54 3.12 -7.93
CA CYS A 15 7.10 4.23 -8.69
C CYS A 15 7.23 5.48 -7.81
N VAL A 16 8.40 6.13 -7.89
CA VAL A 16 8.72 7.39 -7.22
C VAL A 16 9.10 8.43 -8.26
N TYR A 17 8.47 9.60 -8.18
CA TYR A 17 8.68 10.72 -9.10
C TYR A 17 9.57 11.77 -8.43
N ILE A 18 10.75 12.03 -8.99
CA ILE A 18 11.75 12.96 -8.44
C ILE A 18 12.32 13.78 -9.58
N ASN A 19 12.23 15.11 -9.50
CA ASN A 19 12.81 16.03 -10.48
C ASN A 19 12.46 15.66 -11.94
N ASP A 20 11.18 15.42 -12.21
CA ASP A 20 10.65 14.99 -13.53
C ASP A 20 11.13 13.61 -14.02
N GLU A 21 11.88 12.87 -13.19
CA GLU A 21 12.25 11.48 -13.46
C GLU A 21 11.31 10.50 -12.73
N THR A 22 10.97 9.41 -13.41
CA THR A 22 10.21 8.29 -12.83
C THR A 22 11.16 7.15 -12.53
N ASN A 23 11.24 6.74 -11.27
CA ASN A 23 12.03 5.61 -10.81
C ASN A 23 11.08 4.54 -10.29
N CYS A 24 11.00 3.39 -10.95
CA CYS A 24 10.15 2.27 -10.56
C CYS A 24 10.98 1.07 -10.10
N ILE A 25 10.48 0.36 -9.09
CA ILE A 25 11.03 -0.93 -8.64
C ILE A 25 9.92 -1.97 -8.60
N ASP A 26 10.23 -3.17 -9.09
CA ASP A 26 9.37 -4.33 -8.89
C ASP A 26 9.39 -4.73 -7.41
N LEU A 27 8.22 -5.02 -6.86
CA LEU A 27 8.09 -5.55 -5.53
C LEU A 27 8.02 -7.08 -5.60
N SER A 28 8.86 -7.76 -4.82
CA SER A 28 8.64 -9.18 -4.54
C SER A 28 7.31 -9.40 -3.81
N ASP A 29 6.75 -10.61 -3.90
CA ASP A 29 5.51 -11.00 -3.24
C ASP A 29 5.46 -10.61 -1.75
N ILE A 30 6.59 -10.78 -1.04
CA ILE A 30 6.70 -10.43 0.38
C ILE A 30 6.68 -8.90 0.57
N GLN A 31 7.44 -8.15 -0.22
CA GLN A 31 7.45 -6.68 -0.14
C GLN A 31 6.06 -6.12 -0.43
N PHE A 32 5.40 -6.64 -1.46
CA PHE A 32 4.05 -6.26 -1.81
C PHE A 32 3.06 -6.60 -0.70
N ALA A 33 3.09 -7.82 -0.15
CA ALA A 33 2.20 -8.21 0.95
C ALA A 33 2.36 -7.32 2.20
N VAL A 34 3.61 -6.95 2.55
CA VAL A 34 3.89 -6.05 3.68
C VAL A 34 3.36 -4.65 3.40
N ILE A 35 3.66 -4.08 2.23
CA ILE A 35 3.21 -2.73 1.83
C ILE A 35 1.68 -2.68 1.77
N GLY A 36 1.04 -3.66 1.14
CA GLY A 36 -0.40 -3.72 1.03
C GLY A 36 -1.11 -3.80 2.38
N LYS A 37 -0.56 -4.56 3.34
CA LYS A 37 -1.08 -4.57 4.72
C LYS A 37 -0.93 -3.22 5.43
N ILE A 38 0.19 -2.54 5.27
CA ILE A 38 0.45 -1.24 5.91
C ILE A 38 -0.49 -0.18 5.34
N LEU A 39 -0.66 -0.17 4.02
CA LEU A 39 -1.54 0.77 3.33
C LEU A 39 -3.02 0.43 3.48
N GLY A 40 -3.37 -0.78 3.90
CA GLY A 40 -4.75 -1.25 3.88
C GLY A 40 -5.30 -1.30 2.46
N LEU A 41 -4.51 -1.83 1.52
CA LEU A 41 -4.94 -1.96 0.12
C LEU A 41 -6.14 -2.89 0.04
N GLU A 42 -7.23 -2.38 -0.52
CA GLU A 42 -8.44 -3.13 -0.83
C GLU A 42 -8.76 -3.00 -2.31
N ILE A 43 -9.19 -4.10 -2.93
CA ILE A 43 -9.74 -4.06 -4.29
C ILE A 43 -11.25 -4.14 -4.18
N ASN A 44 -11.91 -3.07 -4.58
CA ASN A 44 -13.34 -2.99 -4.60
C ASN A 44 -13.92 -3.91 -5.70
N PRO A 45 -15.18 -4.35 -5.58
CA PRO A 45 -15.81 -5.23 -6.57
C PRO A 45 -15.85 -4.67 -8.01
N ASN A 46 -15.74 -3.35 -8.16
CA ASN A 46 -15.67 -2.65 -9.45
C ASN A 46 -14.25 -2.62 -10.05
N GLY A 47 -13.24 -3.17 -9.38
CA GLY A 47 -11.85 -3.17 -9.79
C GLY A 47 -11.05 -1.94 -9.35
N GLU A 48 -11.65 -1.00 -8.63
CA GLU A 48 -10.92 0.13 -8.04
C GLU A 48 -10.07 -0.35 -6.86
N VAL A 49 -8.85 0.19 -6.77
CA VAL A 49 -7.96 -0.04 -5.63
C VAL A 49 -8.08 1.15 -4.67
N SER A 50 -8.42 0.87 -3.41
CA SER A 50 -8.44 1.86 -2.32
C SER A 50 -7.35 1.55 -1.30
N CYS A 51 -7.02 2.54 -0.48
CA CYS A 51 -6.12 2.40 0.66
C CYS A 51 -6.58 3.29 1.82
N PHE A 52 -5.96 3.11 2.98
CA PHE A 52 -6.16 3.96 4.14
C PHE A 52 -5.81 5.41 3.84
N SER A 53 -6.61 6.33 4.39
CA SER A 53 -6.34 7.77 4.36
C SER A 53 -5.10 8.14 5.17
N ASP A 54 -4.51 9.30 4.89
CA ASP A 54 -3.41 9.87 5.66
C ASP A 54 -3.71 9.95 7.16
N GLU A 55 -4.95 10.33 7.54
CA GLU A 55 -5.38 10.38 8.94
C GLU A 55 -5.30 9.00 9.61
N THR A 56 -5.75 7.96 8.89
CA THR A 56 -5.71 6.56 9.37
C THR A 56 -4.26 6.10 9.53
N LEU A 57 -3.42 6.35 8.53
CA LEU A 57 -1.99 6.00 8.57
C LEU A 57 -1.28 6.72 9.72
N LEU A 58 -1.51 8.01 9.91
CA LEU A 58 -0.95 8.78 11.01
C LEU A 58 -1.40 8.24 12.38
N ARG A 59 -2.64 7.76 12.49
CA ARG A 59 -3.13 7.12 13.72
C ARG A 59 -2.40 5.78 13.96
N LEU A 60 -2.23 4.95 12.93
CA LEU A 60 -1.47 3.69 13.01
C LEU A 60 -0.02 3.92 13.45
N MET A 61 0.62 4.96 12.92
CA MET A 61 1.99 5.35 13.29
C MET A 61 2.11 5.77 14.76
N LYS A 62 1.03 6.28 15.36
CA LYS A 62 0.99 6.73 16.77
C LYS A 62 0.57 5.64 17.75
N MET A 63 0.20 4.44 17.29
CA MET A 63 -0.22 3.35 18.19
C MET A 63 0.94 2.88 19.07
N SER A 64 0.68 2.76 20.38
CA SER A 64 1.62 2.16 21.33
C SER A 64 1.88 0.70 20.95
N GLY A 65 3.16 0.34 20.76
CA GLY A 65 3.53 -1.02 20.38
C GLY A 65 3.54 -1.30 18.87
N ASN A 66 3.48 -0.27 18.00
CA ASN A 66 3.69 -0.46 16.56
C ASN A 66 5.08 -1.10 16.29
N PRO A 67 5.15 -2.34 15.78
CA PRO A 67 6.41 -3.07 15.62
C PRO A 67 7.30 -2.45 14.52
N LEU A 68 6.71 -1.73 13.58
CA LEU A 68 7.42 -1.10 12.48
C LEU A 68 8.09 0.22 12.88
N LYS A 69 7.76 0.77 14.08
CA LYS A 69 8.26 2.06 14.57
C LYS A 69 8.24 3.14 13.49
N LEU A 70 7.16 3.19 12.71
CA LEU A 70 7.02 4.13 11.61
C LEU A 70 7.01 5.56 12.18
N THR A 71 8.06 6.32 11.96
CA THR A 71 8.16 7.72 12.40
C THR A 71 7.91 8.65 11.24
N VAL A 72 7.04 9.64 11.42
CA VAL A 72 6.95 10.77 10.48
C VAL A 72 8.24 11.59 10.65
N LYS A 73 9.15 11.56 9.69
CA LYS A 73 10.21 12.58 9.63
C LYS A 73 9.53 13.91 9.33
N LYS A 74 9.53 14.82 10.29
CA LYS A 74 9.15 16.21 10.02
C LYS A 74 10.14 16.74 8.99
N LYS A 75 9.63 17.15 7.82
CA LYS A 75 10.36 18.07 6.94
C LYS A 75 10.47 19.43 7.61
#